data_AF-A0A5C9CE43-F1
#
_entry.id   AF-A0A5C9CE43-F1
#
_cell.length_a   1.000
_cell.length_b   1.000
_cell.length_c   1.000
_cell.angle_alpha   90.00
_cell.angle_beta   90.00
_cell.angle_gamma   90.00
#
_symmetry.space_group_name_H-M   'P 1'
#
loop_
_entity.id
_entity.type
_entity.pdbx_description
1 polymer ?
#
loop_
_entity_poly.entity_id
_entity_poly.type
_entity_poly.pdbx_seq_one_letter_code
_entity_poly.pdbx_strand_id
1 'polypeptide(L)'
;MLEMLVATMLIQAVAFGWYGVARLTRSVRHTSLTSAAAWAAWFQTTLTITTIATLFKSRVQPGILDQLWYLTAVSALCPFVAVLGARRGRLLEWSLFIVLPLIVVLEWPALAQLTRCWHGQRLELETPALIAFGVVMLMSMGNYAVDLNGLSLKAILWIGTWGFLVFGLAPGVNWMQLSGENLPQVVAIVVFQITVWQYVFAISQRNSRYLDWDRVWLDYQKFFGTVWTLRLMARINEVAQRDQWPWRLTPNGMQPATHDAPHPGSSTADPRVDQTFRWLLKPFVDSEWIDERLTASTVRAAGG
;
A
#
# COMPACT_ATOMS: atom_id res chain seq x y z
N MET A 1 -12.38 -29.45 -14.96
CA MET A 1 -11.39 -28.57 -15.62
C MET A 1 -11.36 -27.18 -14.97
N LEU A 2 -12.50 -26.49 -14.85
CA LEU A 2 -12.59 -25.16 -14.24
C LEU A 2 -12.09 -25.12 -12.78
N GLU A 3 -12.49 -26.08 -11.93
CA GLU A 3 -12.02 -26.13 -10.53
C GLU A 3 -10.49 -26.29 -10.41
N MET A 4 -9.86 -27.06 -11.30
CA MET A 4 -8.39 -27.21 -11.32
C MET A 4 -7.70 -25.91 -11.75
N LEU A 5 -8.27 -25.18 -12.71
CA LEU A 5 -7.78 -23.88 -13.14
C LEU A 5 -7.89 -22.85 -12.01
N VAL A 6 -9.03 -22.78 -11.33
CA VAL A 6 -9.24 -21.93 -10.16
C VAL A 6 -8.25 -22.27 -9.05
N ALA A 7 -8.07 -23.55 -8.75
CA ALA A 7 -7.11 -24.00 -7.75
C ALA A 7 -5.66 -23.59 -8.11
N THR A 8 -5.30 -23.70 -9.38
CA THR A 8 -3.97 -23.30 -9.87
C THR A 8 -3.77 -21.80 -9.72
N MET A 9 -4.76 -20.98 -10.11
CA MET A 9 -4.71 -19.52 -9.95
C MET A 9 -4.60 -19.09 -8.49
N LEU A 10 -5.34 -19.77 -7.60
CA LEU A 10 -5.30 -19.59 -6.15
C LEU A 10 -3.89 -19.84 -5.58
N ILE A 11 -3.27 -20.97 -5.96
CA ILE A 11 -1.93 -21.34 -5.53
C ILE A 11 -0.89 -20.34 -6.04
N GLN A 12 -1.00 -19.94 -7.32
CA GLN A 12 -0.12 -18.92 -7.91
C GLN A 12 -0.25 -17.58 -7.17
N ALA A 13 -1.46 -17.18 -6.79
CA ALA A 13 -1.70 -15.95 -6.04
C ALA A 13 -0.93 -15.93 -4.72
N VAL A 14 -0.97 -17.04 -3.99
CA VAL A 14 -0.30 -17.20 -2.71
C VAL A 14 1.22 -17.13 -2.91
N ALA A 15 1.76 -17.88 -3.87
CA ALA A 15 3.19 -17.89 -4.14
C ALA A 15 3.72 -16.50 -4.55
N PHE A 16 3.03 -15.83 -5.48
CA PHE A 16 3.40 -14.49 -5.93
C PHE A 16 3.20 -13.43 -4.85
N GLY A 17 2.14 -13.54 -4.05
CA GLY A 17 1.92 -12.65 -2.92
C GLY A 17 3.05 -12.72 -1.91
N TRP A 18 3.49 -13.93 -1.52
CA TRP A 18 4.63 -14.10 -0.63
C TRP A 18 5.95 -13.61 -1.22
N TYR A 19 6.19 -13.83 -2.52
CA TYR A 19 7.35 -13.26 -3.21
C TYR A 19 7.32 -11.72 -3.19
N GLY A 20 6.14 -11.13 -3.44
CA GLY A 20 5.90 -9.70 -3.37
C GLY A 20 6.17 -9.14 -1.96
N VAL A 21 5.66 -9.78 -0.91
CA VAL A 21 5.91 -9.43 0.49
C VAL A 21 7.40 -9.51 0.81
N ALA A 22 8.08 -10.61 0.48
CA ALA A 22 9.51 -10.76 0.75
C ALA A 22 10.34 -9.65 0.08
N ARG A 23 9.98 -9.29 -1.16
CA ARG A 23 10.64 -8.20 -1.89
C ARG A 23 10.32 -6.83 -1.30
N LEU A 24 9.07 -6.60 -0.89
CA LEU A 24 8.64 -5.38 -0.22
C LEU A 24 9.39 -5.19 1.10
N THR A 25 9.44 -6.22 1.96
CA THR A 25 10.15 -6.17 3.24
C THR A 25 11.63 -5.82 3.05
N ARG A 26 12.27 -6.37 2.01
CA ARG A 26 13.65 -6.00 1.65
C ARG A 26 13.77 -4.57 1.17
N SER A 27 12.83 -4.08 0.34
CA SER A 27 12.90 -2.72 -0.21
C SER A 27 12.63 -1.62 0.83
N VAL A 28 11.94 -1.95 1.93
CA VAL A 28 11.59 -1.01 3.00
C VAL A 28 12.45 -1.15 4.27
N ARG A 29 13.49 -2.00 4.27
CA ARG A 29 14.30 -2.29 5.49
C ARG A 29 14.86 -1.04 6.17
N HIS A 30 15.26 -0.04 5.38
CA HIS A 30 15.85 1.21 5.85
C HIS A 30 14.84 2.36 5.92
N THR A 31 13.54 2.05 6.03
CA THR A 31 12.46 3.03 6.11
C THR A 31 11.52 2.74 7.28
N SER A 32 10.67 3.70 7.63
CA SER A 32 9.60 3.54 8.61
C SER A 32 8.42 2.70 8.11
N LEU A 33 8.45 2.24 6.85
CA LEU A 33 7.40 1.40 6.25
C LEU A 33 7.52 -0.08 6.61
N THR A 34 8.50 -0.46 7.44
CA THR A 34 8.61 -1.83 7.98
C THR A 34 7.33 -2.28 8.68
N SER A 35 6.64 -1.37 9.37
CA SER A 35 5.33 -1.65 9.98
C SER A 35 4.26 -1.96 8.93
N ALA A 36 4.20 -1.19 7.83
CA ALA A 36 3.27 -1.46 6.73
C ALA A 36 3.60 -2.78 6.02
N ALA A 37 4.89 -3.12 5.89
CA ALA A 37 5.31 -4.42 5.36
C ALA A 37 4.92 -5.60 6.27
N ALA A 38 4.97 -5.42 7.60
CA ALA A 38 4.47 -6.42 8.53
C ALA A 38 2.95 -6.63 8.38
N TRP A 39 2.18 -5.56 8.24
CA TRP A 39 0.74 -5.66 7.94
C TRP A 39 0.46 -6.26 6.56
N ALA A 40 1.34 -6.06 5.58
CA ALA A 40 1.23 -6.72 4.28
C ALA A 40 1.48 -8.24 4.39
N ALA A 41 2.41 -8.65 5.25
CA ALA A 41 2.61 -10.06 5.57
C ALA A 41 1.42 -10.66 6.32
N TRP A 42 0.81 -9.90 7.24
CA TRP A 42 -0.45 -10.29 7.90
C TRP A 42 -1.57 -10.54 6.89
N PHE A 43 -1.83 -9.56 6.02
CA PHE A 43 -2.80 -9.71 4.93
C PHE A 43 -2.50 -10.92 4.03
N GLN A 44 -1.25 -11.13 3.65
CA GLN A 44 -0.87 -12.28 2.84
C GLN A 44 -1.08 -13.61 3.58
N THR A 45 -0.91 -13.61 4.90
CA THR A 45 -1.20 -14.77 5.75
C THR A 45 -2.69 -15.07 5.77
N THR A 46 -3.55 -14.07 6.00
CA THR A 46 -5.01 -14.25 5.97
C THR A 46 -5.47 -14.71 4.59
N LEU A 47 -4.94 -14.11 3.51
CA LEU A 47 -5.24 -14.54 2.14
C LEU A 47 -4.83 -16.00 1.89
N THR A 48 -3.67 -16.43 2.41
CA THR A 48 -3.20 -17.82 2.29
C THR A 48 -4.15 -18.78 3.00
N ILE A 49 -4.57 -18.46 4.23
CA ILE A 49 -5.52 -19.26 5.01
C ILE A 49 -6.87 -19.37 4.27
N THR A 50 -7.40 -18.23 3.81
CA THR A 50 -8.66 -18.16 3.07
C THR A 50 -8.58 -18.95 1.76
N THR A 51 -7.45 -18.87 1.06
CA THR A 51 -7.18 -19.64 -0.17
C THR A 51 -7.21 -21.14 0.12
N ILE A 52 -6.53 -21.60 1.17
CA ILE A 52 -6.53 -23.01 1.58
C ILE A 52 -7.95 -23.45 1.94
N ALA A 53 -8.68 -22.68 2.74
CA ALA A 53 -10.08 -22.97 3.07
C ALA A 53 -10.97 -23.06 1.82
N THR A 54 -10.76 -22.18 0.84
CA THR A 54 -11.46 -22.19 -0.45
C THR A 54 -11.16 -23.46 -1.26
N LEU A 55 -9.91 -23.93 -1.26
CA LEU A 55 -9.54 -25.19 -1.92
C LEU A 55 -10.21 -26.40 -1.26
N PHE A 56 -10.45 -26.33 0.05
CA PHE A 56 -11.15 -27.36 0.81
C PHE A 56 -12.62 -27.00 1.08
N LYS A 57 -13.28 -26.24 0.19
CA LYS A 57 -14.68 -25.78 0.36
C LYS A 57 -15.69 -26.88 0.67
N SER A 58 -15.44 -28.13 0.26
CA SER A 58 -16.30 -29.28 0.58
C SER A 58 -16.26 -29.69 2.05
N ARG A 59 -15.23 -29.27 2.79
CA ARG A 59 -15.02 -29.55 4.22
C ARG A 59 -15.21 -28.33 5.12
N VAL A 60 -15.39 -27.15 4.54
CA VAL A 60 -15.53 -25.89 5.26
C VAL A 60 -16.95 -25.39 5.07
N GLN A 61 -17.58 -25.00 6.18
CA GLN A 61 -18.93 -24.46 6.11
C GLN A 61 -18.94 -23.12 5.36
N PRO A 62 -19.98 -22.83 4.57
CA PRO A 62 -20.04 -21.61 3.76
C PRO A 62 -19.87 -20.32 4.57
N GLY A 63 -20.51 -20.23 5.74
CA GLY A 63 -20.40 -19.06 6.62
C GLY A 63 -18.98 -18.80 7.11
N ILE A 64 -18.22 -19.85 7.43
CA ILE A 64 -16.81 -19.74 7.83
C ILE A 64 -15.94 -19.25 6.67
N LEU A 65 -16.25 -19.69 5.44
CA LEU A 65 -15.54 -19.20 4.27
C LEU A 65 -15.79 -17.70 4.05
N ASP A 66 -17.02 -17.23 4.21
CA ASP A 66 -17.35 -15.80 4.09
C ASP A 66 -16.63 -14.96 5.16
N GLN A 67 -16.55 -15.46 6.40
CA GLN A 67 -15.80 -14.84 7.49
C GLN A 67 -14.31 -14.68 7.16
N LEU A 68 -13.69 -15.72 6.59
CA LEU A 68 -12.28 -15.67 6.18
C LEU A 68 -12.04 -14.68 5.04
N TRP A 69 -12.96 -14.62 4.07
CA TRP A 69 -12.89 -13.63 2.98
C TRP A 69 -13.06 -12.20 3.50
N TYR A 70 -13.98 -11.98 4.44
CA TYR A 70 -14.15 -10.68 5.08
C TYR A 70 -12.91 -10.25 5.87
N LEU A 71 -12.36 -11.16 6.69
CA LEU A 71 -11.10 -10.94 7.41
C LEU A 71 -9.95 -10.60 6.49
N THR A 72 -9.88 -11.27 5.34
CA THR A 72 -8.86 -10.99 4.32
C THR A 72 -9.05 -9.58 3.74
N ALA A 73 -10.30 -9.17 3.47
CA ALA A 73 -10.60 -7.84 2.95
C ALA A 73 -10.28 -6.72 3.95
N VAL A 74 -10.62 -6.88 5.23
CA VAL A 74 -10.24 -5.94 6.30
C VAL A 74 -8.72 -5.88 6.46
N SER A 75 -8.05 -7.04 6.44
CA SER A 75 -6.59 -7.13 6.50
C SER A 75 -5.91 -6.43 5.32
N ALA A 76 -6.52 -6.45 4.13
CA ALA A 76 -6.02 -5.76 2.93
C ALA A 76 -5.94 -4.23 3.08
N LEU A 77 -6.70 -3.63 4.01
CA LEU A 77 -6.64 -2.19 4.30
C LEU A 77 -5.47 -1.83 5.22
N CYS A 78 -5.02 -2.77 6.06
CA CYS A 78 -4.06 -2.53 7.14
C CYS A 78 -2.71 -1.96 6.66
N PRO A 79 -2.09 -2.43 5.55
CA PRO A 79 -0.84 -1.85 5.06
C PRO A 79 -0.97 -0.37 4.71
N PHE A 80 -2.09 0.04 4.09
CA PHE A 80 -2.32 1.42 3.68
C PHE A 80 -2.57 2.33 4.88
N VAL A 81 -3.35 1.88 5.85
CA VAL A 81 -3.56 2.62 7.10
C VAL A 81 -2.25 2.74 7.89
N ALA A 82 -1.41 1.71 7.86
CA ALA A 82 -0.08 1.75 8.51
C ALA A 82 0.87 2.77 7.86
N VAL A 83 0.79 2.99 6.54
CA VAL A 83 1.57 4.04 5.85
C VAL A 83 1.25 5.43 6.40
N LEU A 84 -0.02 5.71 6.72
CA LEU A 84 -0.42 7.01 7.27
C LEU A 84 0.26 7.31 8.62
N GLY A 85 0.68 6.28 9.34
CA GLY A 85 1.45 6.36 10.58
C GLY A 85 2.95 6.19 10.45
N ALA A 86 3.51 6.19 9.22
CA ALA A 86 4.89 5.80 8.95
C ALA A 86 5.94 6.82 9.38
N ARG A 87 5.96 7.21 10.65
CA ARG A 87 6.98 8.07 11.27
C ARG A 87 7.69 7.29 12.38
N ARG A 88 9.02 7.26 12.33
CA ARG A 88 9.89 6.61 13.33
C ARG A 88 9.62 7.13 14.74
N GLY A 89 9.78 6.22 15.69
CA GLY A 89 9.46 6.45 17.10
C GLY A 89 7.99 6.27 17.45
N ARG A 90 7.07 6.16 16.48
CA ARG A 90 5.63 5.98 16.73
C ARG A 90 4.99 4.80 15.99
N LEU A 91 5.80 3.92 15.44
CA LEU A 91 5.33 2.82 14.57
C LEU A 91 4.48 1.79 15.34
N LEU A 92 4.97 1.39 16.51
CA LEU A 92 4.26 0.43 17.37
C LEU A 92 2.97 1.03 17.91
N GLU A 93 3.03 2.28 18.39
CA GLU A 93 1.88 3.02 18.92
C GLU A 93 0.79 3.16 17.86
N TRP A 94 1.13 3.52 16.62
CA TRP A 94 0.17 3.60 15.53
C TRP A 94 -0.47 2.24 15.22
N SER A 95 0.34 1.17 15.17
CA SER A 95 -0.19 -0.17 14.92
C SER A 95 -1.11 -0.66 16.04
N LEU A 96 -0.76 -0.40 17.29
CA LEU A 96 -1.53 -0.85 18.46
C LEU A 96 -2.79 -0.02 18.72
N PHE A 97 -2.73 1.31 18.53
CA PHE A 97 -3.84 2.21 18.87
C PHE A 97 -4.72 2.60 17.68
N ILE A 98 -4.25 2.43 16.44
CA ILE A 98 -5.01 2.78 15.24
C ILE A 98 -5.35 1.54 14.43
N VAL A 99 -4.35 0.77 13.99
CA VAL A 99 -4.58 -0.37 13.07
C VAL A 99 -5.28 -1.54 13.77
N LEU A 100 -4.85 -1.92 14.97
CA LEU A 100 -5.46 -3.03 15.71
C LEU A 100 -6.93 -2.74 16.10
N PRO A 101 -7.29 -1.57 16.68
CA PRO A 101 -8.68 -1.28 17.00
C PRO A 101 -9.54 -1.13 15.75
N LEU A 102 -8.98 -0.64 14.63
CA LEU A 102 -9.65 -0.63 13.34
C LEU A 102 -10.07 -2.03 12.90
N ILE A 103 -9.16 -3.02 12.97
CA ILE A 103 -9.50 -4.42 12.67
C ILE A 103 -10.62 -4.90 13.59
N VAL A 104 -10.50 -4.67 14.91
CA VAL A 104 -11.51 -5.12 15.88
C VAL A 104 -12.89 -4.51 15.58
N VAL A 105 -12.95 -3.21 15.30
CA VAL A 105 -14.21 -2.50 15.00
C VAL A 105 -14.82 -2.97 13.70
N LEU A 106 -14.01 -3.16 12.65
CA LEU A 106 -14.51 -3.65 11.36
C LEU A 106 -14.92 -5.14 11.41
N GLU A 107 -14.21 -5.97 12.17
CA GLU A 107 -14.53 -7.40 12.34
C GLU A 107 -15.69 -7.65 13.30
N TRP A 108 -16.06 -6.68 14.14
CA TRP A 108 -17.10 -6.86 15.16
C TRP A 108 -18.43 -7.42 14.62
N PRO A 109 -19.00 -6.92 13.50
CA PRO A 109 -20.24 -7.45 12.94
C PRO A 109 -20.13 -8.90 12.48
N ALA A 110 -18.94 -9.30 12.01
CA ALA A 110 -18.65 -10.66 11.58
C ALA A 110 -18.51 -11.59 12.79
N LEU A 111 -17.77 -11.16 13.82
CA LEU A 111 -17.63 -11.89 15.09
C LEU A 111 -18.99 -12.10 15.79
N ALA A 112 -19.88 -11.10 15.74
CA ALA A 112 -21.23 -11.21 16.31
C ALA A 112 -22.08 -12.31 15.66
N GLN A 113 -21.76 -12.69 14.41
CA GLN A 113 -22.45 -13.73 13.64
C GLN A 113 -21.70 -15.06 13.61
N LEU A 114 -20.56 -15.18 14.32
CA LEU A 114 -19.70 -16.35 14.25
C LEU A 114 -20.44 -17.67 14.53
N THR A 115 -21.30 -17.69 15.56
CA THR A 115 -22.10 -18.87 15.90
C THR A 115 -23.06 -19.26 14.77
N ARG A 116 -23.68 -18.29 14.08
CA ARG A 116 -24.57 -18.55 12.94
C ARG A 116 -23.79 -19.10 11.75
N CYS A 117 -22.63 -18.51 11.47
CA CYS A 117 -21.72 -18.95 10.42
C CYS A 117 -21.21 -20.38 10.65
N TRP A 118 -21.00 -20.76 11.93
CA TRP A 118 -20.66 -22.12 12.35
C TRP A 118 -21.80 -23.15 12.17
N HIS A 119 -23.02 -22.70 11.90
CA HIS A 119 -24.14 -23.57 11.53
C HIS A 119 -24.45 -23.49 10.03
N GLY A 120 -23.51 -22.97 9.23
CA GLY A 120 -23.62 -22.88 7.78
C GLY A 120 -24.41 -21.68 7.24
N GLN A 121 -24.88 -20.78 8.11
CA GLN A 121 -25.51 -19.53 7.65
C GLN A 121 -24.45 -18.61 7.03
N ARG A 122 -24.83 -17.90 5.96
CA ARG A 122 -23.96 -16.93 5.29
C ARG A 122 -23.72 -15.71 6.18
N LEU A 123 -22.57 -15.07 6.00
CA LEU A 123 -22.29 -13.78 6.64
C LEU A 123 -23.07 -12.67 5.91
N GLU A 124 -23.85 -11.89 6.64
CA GLU A 124 -24.55 -10.71 6.11
C GLU A 124 -24.06 -9.47 6.85
N LEU A 125 -23.58 -8.46 6.12
CA LEU A 125 -23.08 -7.23 6.75
C LEU A 125 -24.16 -6.16 6.73
N GLU A 126 -24.46 -5.61 7.90
CA GLU A 126 -25.38 -4.47 7.98
C GLU A 126 -24.80 -3.21 7.33
N THR A 127 -25.67 -2.32 6.86
CA THR A 127 -25.30 -1.06 6.21
C THR A 127 -24.26 -0.23 6.99
N PRO A 128 -24.35 -0.07 8.33
CA PRO A 128 -23.34 0.67 9.09
C PRO A 128 -21.92 0.10 8.95
N ALA A 129 -21.78 -1.23 8.91
CA ALA A 129 -20.49 -1.90 8.75
C ALA A 129 -19.90 -1.64 7.35
N LEU A 130 -20.74 -1.69 6.32
CA LEU A 130 -20.34 -1.40 4.94
C LEU A 130 -19.91 0.06 4.77
N ILE A 131 -20.61 1.01 5.41
CA ILE A 131 -20.23 2.42 5.40
C ILE A 131 -18.87 2.60 6.11
N ALA A 132 -18.68 2.00 7.28
CA ALA A 132 -17.42 2.07 8.01
C ALA A 132 -16.25 1.53 7.17
N PHE A 133 -16.43 0.36 6.56
CA PHE A 133 -15.45 -0.22 5.63
C PHE A 133 -15.16 0.73 4.45
N GLY A 134 -16.21 1.26 3.83
CA GLY A 134 -16.11 2.20 2.70
C GLY A 134 -15.32 3.47 3.04
N VAL A 135 -15.53 4.05 4.22
CA VAL A 135 -14.79 5.23 4.68
C VAL A 135 -13.30 4.91 4.86
N VAL A 136 -12.97 3.81 5.55
CA VAL A 136 -11.57 3.39 5.76
C VAL A 136 -10.88 3.08 4.44
N MET A 137 -11.61 2.46 3.52
CA MET A 137 -11.17 2.16 2.17
C MET A 137 -10.87 3.45 1.39
N LEU A 138 -11.76 4.45 1.41
CA LEU A 138 -11.52 5.76 0.79
C LEU A 138 -10.33 6.51 1.40
N MET A 139 -10.19 6.48 2.73
CA MET A 139 -9.03 7.07 3.42
C MET A 139 -7.72 6.40 3.01
N SER A 140 -7.72 5.07 2.88
CA SER A 140 -6.58 4.29 2.41
C SER A 140 -6.25 4.61 0.95
N MET A 141 -7.28 4.78 0.11
CA MET A 141 -7.16 5.17 -1.30
C MET A 141 -6.55 6.55 -1.48
N GLY A 142 -7.01 7.53 -0.69
CA GLY A 142 -6.68 8.93 -0.86
C GLY A 142 -5.18 9.20 -0.81
N ASN A 143 -4.41 8.38 -0.09
CA ASN A 143 -2.95 8.51 -0.03
C ASN A 143 -2.23 8.16 -1.35
N TYR A 144 -2.86 7.38 -2.24
CA TYR A 144 -2.23 6.90 -3.48
C TYR A 144 -3.02 7.22 -4.75
N ALA A 145 -4.26 7.70 -4.63
CA ALA A 145 -5.12 7.99 -5.79
C ALA A 145 -4.79 9.31 -6.50
N VAL A 146 -4.20 10.29 -5.81
CA VAL A 146 -3.78 11.54 -6.45
C VAL A 146 -2.54 11.27 -7.29
N ASP A 147 -2.65 11.49 -8.59
CA ASP A 147 -1.78 10.97 -9.66
C ASP A 147 -0.39 11.64 -9.74
N LEU A 148 0.33 11.71 -8.63
CA LEU A 148 1.72 12.18 -8.61
C LEU A 148 2.71 11.10 -9.07
N ASN A 149 2.30 9.82 -9.06
CA ASN A 149 3.22 8.68 -9.19
C ASN A 149 2.79 7.61 -10.21
N GLY A 150 1.68 7.79 -10.95
CA GLY A 150 1.12 6.75 -11.83
C GLY A 150 0.67 5.48 -11.06
N LEU A 151 0.49 5.60 -9.75
CA LEU A 151 -0.01 4.53 -8.86
C LEU A 151 -1.54 4.59 -8.68
N SER A 152 -2.19 5.63 -9.21
CA SER A 152 -3.63 5.89 -9.08
C SER A 152 -4.47 4.70 -9.54
N LEU A 153 -4.24 4.21 -10.77
CA LEU A 153 -4.97 3.05 -11.31
C LEU A 153 -4.76 1.79 -10.48
N LYS A 154 -3.54 1.53 -10.00
CA LYS A 154 -3.20 0.35 -9.19
C LYS A 154 -3.92 0.38 -7.84
N ALA A 155 -3.93 1.54 -7.19
CA ALA A 155 -4.66 1.75 -5.94
C ALA A 155 -6.18 1.58 -6.15
N ILE A 156 -6.72 2.13 -7.25
CA ILE A 156 -8.14 1.99 -7.61
C ILE A 156 -8.50 0.52 -7.87
N LEU A 157 -7.68 -0.23 -8.61
CA LEU A 157 -7.92 -1.64 -8.88
C LEU A 157 -7.86 -2.48 -7.60
N TRP A 158 -6.89 -2.22 -6.72
CA TRP A 158 -6.80 -2.89 -5.42
C TRP A 158 -8.07 -2.66 -4.60
N ILE A 159 -8.48 -1.40 -4.48
CA ILE A 159 -9.60 -1.01 -3.63
C ILE A 159 -10.93 -1.42 -4.23
N GLY A 160 -11.10 -1.27 -5.54
CA GLY A 160 -12.26 -1.77 -6.26
C GLY A 160 -12.43 -3.28 -6.09
N THR A 161 -11.32 -4.03 -6.07
CA THR A 161 -11.33 -5.48 -5.83
C THR A 161 -11.90 -5.84 -4.46
N TRP A 162 -11.33 -5.28 -3.39
CA TRP A 162 -11.77 -5.62 -2.03
C TRP A 162 -13.13 -5.01 -1.68
N GLY A 163 -13.41 -3.81 -2.20
CA GLY A 163 -14.73 -3.18 -2.10
C GLY A 163 -15.80 -4.03 -2.78
N PHE A 164 -15.55 -4.52 -4.00
CA PHE A 164 -16.46 -5.43 -4.70
C PHE A 164 -16.79 -6.68 -3.88
N LEU A 165 -15.77 -7.29 -3.25
CA LEU A 165 -15.97 -8.45 -2.38
C LEU A 165 -16.80 -8.13 -1.13
N VAL A 166 -16.58 -6.99 -0.48
CA VAL A 166 -17.28 -6.63 0.76
C VAL A 166 -18.70 -6.12 0.51
N PHE A 167 -18.91 -5.27 -0.49
CA PHE A 167 -20.24 -4.76 -0.84
C PHE A 167 -21.16 -5.85 -1.39
N GLY A 168 -20.59 -6.97 -1.88
CA GLY A 168 -21.37 -8.14 -2.22
C GLY A 168 -21.91 -8.96 -1.03
N LEU A 169 -21.52 -8.61 0.21
CA LEU A 169 -22.08 -9.16 1.45
C LEU A 169 -23.24 -8.32 2.00
N ALA A 170 -23.70 -7.31 1.26
CA ALA A 170 -24.82 -6.47 1.66
C ALA A 170 -26.17 -7.22 1.60
N PRO A 171 -27.16 -6.87 2.43
CA PRO A 171 -28.46 -7.51 2.40
C PRO A 171 -29.16 -7.23 1.07
N GLY A 172 -29.74 -8.26 0.44
CA GLY A 172 -30.46 -8.16 -0.84
C GLY A 172 -29.56 -8.13 -2.09
N VAL A 173 -28.25 -8.18 -1.92
CA VAL A 173 -27.28 -8.27 -3.02
C VAL A 173 -27.09 -9.74 -3.43
N ASN A 174 -27.94 -10.23 -4.33
CA ASN A 174 -27.89 -11.63 -4.78
C ASN A 174 -26.91 -11.90 -5.93
N TRP A 175 -26.21 -10.89 -6.45
CA TRP A 175 -25.30 -11.07 -7.58
C TRP A 175 -24.03 -11.86 -7.24
N MET A 176 -23.69 -11.95 -5.94
CA MET A 176 -22.68 -12.91 -5.45
C MET A 176 -23.21 -14.36 -5.39
N GLN A 177 -24.53 -14.55 -5.39
CA GLN A 177 -25.18 -15.87 -5.49
C GLN A 177 -25.46 -16.30 -6.94
N LEU A 178 -25.52 -15.35 -7.88
CA LEU A 178 -25.87 -15.60 -9.29
C LEU A 178 -24.84 -16.45 -10.06
N SER A 179 -23.60 -16.57 -9.57
CA SER A 179 -22.61 -17.49 -10.14
C SER A 179 -22.25 -18.55 -9.10
N GLY A 180 -22.83 -19.75 -9.21
CA GLY A 180 -22.60 -20.88 -8.29
C GLY A 180 -21.13 -21.38 -8.15
N GLU A 181 -20.13 -20.65 -8.64
CA GLU A 181 -18.74 -21.04 -8.61
C GLU A 181 -17.83 -19.80 -8.52
N ASN A 182 -17.35 -19.46 -7.32
CA ASN A 182 -16.09 -18.74 -6.98
C ASN A 182 -15.62 -17.53 -7.84
N LEU A 183 -16.42 -17.00 -8.77
CA LEU A 183 -15.98 -16.08 -9.81
C LEU A 183 -15.56 -14.71 -9.25
N PRO A 184 -16.32 -14.08 -8.33
CA PRO A 184 -15.88 -12.88 -7.63
C PRO A 184 -14.50 -13.03 -6.97
N GLN A 185 -14.27 -14.15 -6.30
CA GLN A 185 -13.02 -14.45 -5.59
C GLN A 185 -11.87 -14.61 -6.57
N VAL A 186 -12.09 -15.33 -7.68
CA VAL A 186 -11.08 -15.53 -8.74
C VAL A 186 -10.72 -14.20 -9.38
N VAL A 187 -11.71 -13.38 -9.75
CA VAL A 187 -11.48 -12.05 -10.32
C VAL A 187 -10.68 -11.20 -9.36
N ALA A 188 -11.07 -11.17 -8.08
CA ALA A 188 -10.36 -10.41 -7.05
C ALA A 188 -8.89 -10.83 -6.94
N ILE A 189 -8.62 -12.13 -6.91
CA ILE A 189 -7.27 -12.67 -6.85
C ILE A 189 -6.46 -12.32 -8.10
N VAL A 190 -7.05 -12.42 -9.30
CA VAL A 190 -6.34 -12.08 -10.54
C VAL A 190 -6.00 -10.59 -10.56
N VAL A 191 -6.93 -9.72 -10.21
CA VAL A 191 -6.67 -8.26 -10.14
C VAL A 191 -5.61 -7.94 -9.07
N PHE A 192 -5.67 -8.60 -7.92
CA PHE A 192 -4.64 -8.51 -6.89
C PHE A 192 -3.26 -8.90 -7.44
N GLN A 193 -3.15 -10.05 -8.11
CA GLN A 193 -1.89 -10.52 -8.70
C GLN A 193 -1.33 -9.52 -9.72
N ILE A 194 -2.17 -9.02 -10.63
CA ILE A 194 -1.78 -8.02 -11.63
C ILE A 194 -1.24 -6.77 -10.93
N THR A 195 -1.93 -6.30 -9.89
CA THR A 195 -1.55 -5.11 -9.13
C THR A 195 -0.20 -5.30 -8.43
N VAL A 196 0.00 -6.44 -7.75
CA VAL A 196 1.28 -6.79 -7.09
C VAL A 196 2.41 -6.88 -8.12
N TRP A 197 2.18 -7.54 -9.26
CA TRP A 197 3.18 -7.67 -10.32
C TRP A 197 3.58 -6.33 -10.91
N GLN A 198 2.60 -5.49 -11.25
CA GLN A 198 2.86 -4.15 -11.76
C GLN A 198 3.61 -3.28 -10.74
N TYR A 199 3.40 -3.50 -9.44
CA TYR A 199 4.12 -2.79 -8.38
C TYR A 199 5.56 -3.31 -8.23
N VAL A 200 5.73 -4.64 -8.12
CA VAL A 200 7.04 -5.30 -8.05
C VAL A 200 7.92 -4.93 -9.25
N PHE A 201 7.33 -4.97 -10.45
CA PHE A 201 8.01 -4.63 -11.68
C PHE A 201 8.38 -3.14 -11.75
N ALA A 202 7.46 -2.24 -11.36
CA ALA A 202 7.74 -0.81 -11.27
C ALA A 202 8.86 -0.49 -10.27
N ILE A 203 8.96 -1.22 -9.15
CA ILE A 203 10.08 -1.06 -8.21
C ILE A 203 11.42 -1.49 -8.85
N SER A 204 11.44 -2.53 -9.70
CA SER A 204 12.67 -2.90 -10.43
C SER A 204 13.07 -1.87 -11.47
N GLN A 205 12.09 -1.25 -12.13
CA GLN A 205 12.34 -0.22 -13.13
C GLN A 205 12.66 1.11 -12.45
N ARG A 206 13.80 1.16 -11.75
CA ARG A 206 14.36 2.41 -11.22
C ARG A 206 14.83 3.25 -12.39
N ASN A 207 14.01 4.23 -12.80
CA ASN A 207 14.38 5.19 -13.84
C ASN A 207 15.71 5.87 -13.47
N SER A 208 16.72 5.60 -14.29
CA SER A 208 18.10 6.07 -14.15
C SER A 208 18.29 7.54 -14.54
N ARG A 209 17.21 8.23 -14.94
CA ARG A 209 17.28 9.56 -15.56
C ARG A 209 17.32 10.73 -14.58
N TYR A 210 17.01 10.50 -13.30
CA TYR A 210 16.96 11.57 -12.30
C TYR A 210 18.29 11.69 -11.56
N LEU A 211 18.75 12.93 -11.39
CA LEU A 211 19.98 13.26 -10.67
C LEU A 211 19.73 13.36 -9.16
N ASP A 212 20.72 12.96 -8.38
CA ASP A 212 20.89 13.26 -6.94
C ASP A 212 19.61 13.25 -6.09
N TRP A 213 19.17 14.43 -5.62
CA TRP A 213 18.07 14.61 -4.69
C TRP A 213 16.69 14.44 -5.33
N ASP A 214 16.54 14.66 -6.64
CA ASP A 214 15.28 14.40 -7.33
C ASP A 214 14.93 12.92 -7.27
N ARG A 215 15.94 12.05 -7.40
CA ARG A 215 15.74 10.61 -7.25
C ARG A 215 15.30 10.24 -5.83
N VAL A 216 15.95 10.80 -4.82
CA VAL A 216 15.60 10.57 -3.40
C VAL A 216 14.16 11.01 -3.14
N TRP A 217 13.80 12.18 -3.65
CA TRP A 217 12.48 12.76 -3.53
C TRP A 217 11.41 11.91 -4.22
N LEU A 218 11.59 11.57 -5.50
CA LEU A 218 10.62 10.76 -6.26
C LEU A 218 10.46 9.36 -5.66
N ASP A 219 11.54 8.75 -5.17
CA ASP A 219 11.42 7.48 -4.45
C ASP A 219 10.64 7.66 -3.14
N TYR A 220 10.93 8.70 -2.35
CA TYR A 220 10.16 9.00 -1.14
C TYR A 220 8.66 9.14 -1.44
N GLN A 221 8.28 9.85 -2.50
CA GLN A 221 6.87 9.99 -2.88
C GLN A 221 6.21 8.65 -3.20
N LYS A 222 6.89 7.80 -3.96
CA LYS A 222 6.38 6.47 -4.33
C LYS A 222 6.17 5.56 -3.12
N PHE A 223 7.04 5.66 -2.12
CA PHE A 223 6.97 4.84 -0.91
C PHE A 223 5.88 5.35 0.06
N PHE A 224 5.84 6.65 0.33
CA PHE A 224 5.02 7.22 1.40
C PHE A 224 3.65 7.77 0.94
N GLY A 225 3.46 7.95 -0.37
CA GLY A 225 2.22 8.46 -0.95
C GLY A 225 2.05 9.98 -0.79
N THR A 226 0.90 10.47 -1.24
CA THR A 226 0.60 11.89 -1.44
C THR A 226 0.55 12.67 -0.14
N VAL A 227 -0.04 12.14 0.94
CA VAL A 227 -0.22 12.90 2.20
C VAL A 227 1.12 13.28 2.80
N TRP A 228 2.04 12.32 2.88
CA TRP A 228 3.38 12.56 3.40
C TRP A 228 4.26 13.37 2.45
N THR A 229 4.08 13.19 1.14
CA THR A 229 4.72 14.00 0.10
C THR A 229 4.37 15.48 0.27
N LEU A 230 3.08 15.82 0.29
CA LEU A 230 2.65 17.22 0.40
C LEU A 230 3.13 17.87 1.70
N ARG A 231 3.10 17.14 2.82
CA ARG A 231 3.60 17.64 4.12
C ARG A 231 5.10 17.91 4.10
N LEU A 232 5.89 17.00 3.53
CA LEU A 232 7.35 17.18 3.46
C LEU A 232 7.70 18.30 2.48
N MET A 233 7.03 18.35 1.32
CA MET A 233 7.19 19.41 0.32
C MET A 233 6.90 20.78 0.91
N ALA A 234 5.79 20.94 1.64
CA ALA A 234 5.43 22.20 2.28
C ALA A 234 6.51 22.68 3.25
N ARG A 235 7.04 21.77 4.09
CA ARG A 235 8.11 22.10 5.06
C ARG A 235 9.42 22.47 4.37
N ILE A 236 9.80 21.76 3.32
CA ILE A 236 11.01 22.09 2.55
C ILE A 236 10.85 23.46 1.89
N ASN A 237 9.69 23.72 1.28
CA ASN A 237 9.43 25.00 0.64
C ASN A 237 9.32 26.18 1.62
N GLU A 238 8.84 25.95 2.84
CA GLU A 238 8.85 26.95 3.91
C GLU A 238 10.29 27.33 4.29
N VAL A 239 11.18 26.35 4.46
CA VAL A 239 12.60 26.58 4.70
C VAL A 239 13.26 27.26 3.51
N ALA A 240 12.99 26.80 2.29
CA ALA A 240 13.51 27.38 1.05
C ALA A 240 13.08 28.85 0.89
N GLN A 241 11.85 29.18 1.23
CA GLN A 241 11.34 30.56 1.19
C GLN A 241 12.02 31.42 2.25
N ARG A 242 12.14 30.94 3.49
CA ARG A 242 12.78 31.65 4.60
C ARG A 242 14.25 31.95 4.31
N ASP A 243 14.96 30.95 3.77
CA ASP A 243 16.40 31.00 3.53
C ASP A 243 16.74 31.46 2.09
N GLN A 244 15.72 31.92 1.34
CA GLN A 244 15.81 32.47 -0.02
C GLN A 244 16.53 31.57 -1.03
N TRP A 245 16.22 30.27 -1.01
CA TRP A 245 16.79 29.32 -1.96
C TRP A 245 16.33 29.64 -3.39
N PRO A 246 17.18 29.46 -4.41
CA PRO A 246 16.85 29.79 -5.80
C PRO A 246 15.94 28.75 -6.47
N TRP A 247 15.38 27.81 -5.71
CA TRP A 247 14.56 26.70 -6.20
C TRP A 247 13.45 26.35 -5.21
N ARG A 248 12.46 25.58 -5.69
CA ARG A 248 11.35 25.05 -4.91
C ARG A 248 11.19 23.56 -5.18
N LEU A 249 10.78 22.83 -4.16
CA LEU A 249 10.42 21.43 -4.31
C LEU A 249 8.99 21.31 -4.81
N THR A 250 8.82 20.57 -5.90
CA THR A 250 7.52 20.27 -6.54
C THR A 250 7.28 18.77 -6.57
N PRO A 251 6.08 18.28 -6.90
CA PRO A 251 5.88 16.84 -7.07
C PRO A 251 6.79 16.21 -8.14
N ASN A 252 7.27 16.99 -9.11
CA ASN A 252 8.13 16.49 -10.19
C ASN A 252 9.63 16.59 -9.89
N GLY A 253 10.03 17.03 -8.69
CA GLY A 253 11.42 17.31 -8.36
C GLY A 253 11.66 18.74 -7.91
N MET A 254 12.92 19.09 -7.73
CA MET A 254 13.35 20.46 -7.48
C MET A 254 13.27 21.25 -8.80
N GLN A 255 12.59 22.40 -8.76
CA GLN A 255 12.45 23.30 -9.90
C GLN A 255 12.99 24.68 -9.54
N PRO A 256 13.62 25.40 -10.49
CA PRO A 256 14.09 26.76 -10.25
C PRO A 256 12.92 27.67 -9.85
N ALA A 257 13.14 28.56 -8.87
CA ALA A 257 12.10 29.45 -8.35
C ALA A 257 11.77 30.60 -9.32
N THR A 258 12.74 30.96 -10.16
CA THR A 258 12.65 31.94 -11.25
C THR A 258 13.26 31.33 -12.52
N HIS A 259 12.86 31.80 -13.69
CA HIS A 259 13.35 31.26 -14.97
C HIS A 259 14.88 31.36 -15.13
N ASP A 260 15.50 32.34 -14.46
CA ASP A 260 16.94 32.60 -14.53
C ASP A 260 17.76 31.88 -13.46
N ALA A 261 17.11 31.17 -12.52
CA ALA A 261 17.82 30.46 -11.48
C ALA A 261 18.52 29.21 -12.04
N PRO A 262 19.78 28.93 -11.64
CA PRO A 262 20.49 27.74 -12.07
C PRO A 262 19.75 26.48 -11.60
N HIS A 263 19.77 25.43 -12.44
CA HIS A 263 19.09 24.17 -12.10
C HIS A 263 19.66 23.61 -10.79
N PRO A 264 18.81 23.25 -9.81
CA PRO A 264 19.22 22.62 -8.55
C PRO A 264 19.59 21.15 -8.79
N GLY A 265 20.61 20.89 -9.61
CA GLY A 265 20.89 19.56 -10.15
C GLY A 265 22.04 18.82 -9.50
N SER A 266 22.97 19.52 -8.83
CA SER A 266 24.09 18.87 -8.15
C SER A 266 23.96 19.03 -6.65
N SER A 267 23.77 17.92 -5.94
CA SER A 267 23.84 17.82 -4.48
C SER A 267 25.16 18.36 -3.89
N THR A 268 26.15 18.60 -4.74
CA THR A 268 27.44 19.19 -4.41
C THR A 268 27.45 20.72 -4.30
N ALA A 269 26.40 21.44 -4.74
CA ALA A 269 26.46 22.90 -4.81
C ALA A 269 26.06 23.65 -3.52
N ASP A 270 25.16 23.10 -2.69
CA ASP A 270 24.76 23.77 -1.44
C ASP A 270 24.60 22.77 -0.26
N PRO A 271 25.53 22.78 0.72
CA PRO A 271 25.50 21.86 1.86
C PRO A 271 24.27 22.04 2.77
N ARG A 272 23.62 23.21 2.72
CA ARG A 272 22.41 23.48 3.53
C ARG A 272 21.22 22.65 3.06
N VAL A 273 21.19 22.34 1.77
CA VAL A 273 20.13 21.54 1.15
C VAL A 273 20.25 20.09 1.59
N ASP A 274 21.44 19.51 1.47
CA ASP A 274 21.72 18.15 1.95
C ASP A 274 21.35 18.00 3.42
N GLN A 275 21.82 18.93 4.27
CA GLN A 275 21.53 18.91 5.69
C GLN A 275 20.02 18.99 5.98
N THR A 276 19.29 19.88 5.29
CA THR A 276 17.85 20.06 5.49
C THR A 276 17.06 18.83 5.05
N PHE A 277 17.34 18.27 3.87
CA PHE A 277 16.68 17.07 3.40
C PHE A 277 16.93 15.90 4.34
N ARG A 278 18.19 15.64 4.72
CA ARG A 278 18.53 14.57 5.68
C ARG A 278 17.81 14.76 7.01
N TRP A 279 17.79 15.99 7.53
CA TRP A 279 17.11 16.29 8.79
C TRP A 279 15.59 16.03 8.72
N LEU A 280 14.93 16.49 7.65
CA LEU A 280 13.49 16.31 7.46
C LEU A 280 13.09 14.88 7.10
N LEU A 281 13.95 14.13 6.41
CA LEU A 281 13.73 12.73 6.02
C LEU A 281 14.09 11.73 7.13
N LYS A 282 14.94 12.10 8.08
CA LYS A 282 15.36 11.25 9.22
C LYS A 282 14.20 10.53 9.93
N PRO A 283 13.01 11.13 10.14
CA PRO A 283 11.88 10.42 10.74
C PRO A 283 11.27 9.32 9.87
N PHE A 284 11.65 9.22 8.60
CA PHE A 284 11.05 8.31 7.62
C PHE A 284 12.05 7.29 7.09
N VAL A 285 13.31 7.68 6.88
CA VAL A 285 14.34 6.84 6.25
C VAL A 285 15.69 6.96 6.97
N ASP A 286 16.51 5.92 6.90
CA ASP A 286 17.89 5.95 7.39
C ASP A 286 18.80 6.73 6.45
N SER A 287 19.94 7.18 6.96
CA SER A 287 21.00 7.78 6.14
C SER A 287 21.45 6.83 5.04
N GLU A 288 21.60 5.54 5.33
CA GLU A 288 21.97 4.50 4.35
C GLU A 288 21.03 4.49 3.14
N TRP A 289 19.72 4.64 3.36
CA TRP A 289 18.72 4.67 2.29
C TRP A 289 18.90 5.89 1.36
N ILE A 290 19.30 7.04 1.93
CA ILE A 290 19.58 8.28 1.20
C ILE A 290 20.90 8.12 0.43
N ASP A 291 21.95 7.65 1.09
CA ASP A 291 23.30 7.54 0.56
C ASP A 291 23.39 6.55 -0.61
N GLU A 292 22.68 5.42 -0.53
CA GLU A 292 22.55 4.46 -1.63
C GLU A 292 21.98 5.11 -2.91
N ARG A 293 21.06 6.07 -2.76
CA ARG A 293 20.38 6.73 -3.89
C ARG A 293 21.22 7.84 -4.49
N LEU A 294 21.91 8.61 -3.65
CA LEU A 294 22.85 9.65 -4.09
C LEU A 294 24.06 9.02 -4.80
N THR A 295 24.69 8.01 -4.18
CA THR A 295 25.89 7.34 -4.74
C THR A 295 25.59 6.65 -6.07
N ALA A 296 24.43 5.99 -6.19
CA ALA A 296 24.02 5.33 -7.42
C ALA A 296 23.76 6.31 -8.58
N SER A 297 23.56 7.60 -8.29
CA SER A 297 23.51 8.66 -9.31
C SER A 297 24.92 9.08 -9.73
N THR A 298 25.84 9.26 -8.78
CA THR A 298 27.24 9.66 -9.03
C THR A 298 28.02 8.64 -9.86
N VAL A 299 27.97 7.35 -9.50
CA VAL A 299 28.70 6.28 -10.21
C VAL A 299 28.26 6.20 -11.68
N ARG A 300 26.99 6.49 -11.96
CA ARG A 300 26.46 6.48 -13.34
C ARG A 300 26.89 7.71 -14.13
N ALA A 301 26.90 8.89 -13.50
CA ALA A 301 27.39 10.10 -14.14
C ALA A 301 28.89 10.00 -14.52
N ALA A 302 29.66 9.20 -13.78
CA ALA A 302 31.08 8.97 -14.06
C ALA A 302 31.36 7.87 -15.11
N GLY A 303 30.37 7.02 -15.45
CA GLY A 303 30.55 5.84 -16.30
C GLY A 303 29.84 5.89 -17.67
N GLY A 304 29.20 7.02 -18.02
CA GLY A 304 28.55 7.25 -19.31
C GLY A 304 29.14 8.47 -19.99
#